data_AF-A0AA35WFF9-F1
#
_entry.id   AF-A0AA35WFF9-F1
#
_cell.length_a   1.000
_cell.length_b   1.000
_cell.length_c   1.000
_cell.angle_alpha   90.00
_cell.angle_beta   90.00
_cell.angle_gamma   90.00
#
_symmetry.space_group_name_H-M   'P 1'
#
loop_
_entity.id
_entity.type
_entity.pdbx_description
1 polymer ?
#
loop_
_entity_poly.entity_id
_entity_poly.type
_entity_poly.pdbx_seq_one_letter_code
_entity_poly.pdbx_strand_id
1 'polypeptide(L)'
;MSCDEIRDEFNNNFYVSQVEKDFPIAYIFVVYTNAGQVLRLLKSIYRPQNLYCIHPDARQGKRFKEFFTTVAKCLDNVFVVSKPVKVYYGHISITNAQLQCMQDLEKYPQSRWRYVINLCGREVPVKTNREIVESLMKLRGYSP
;
A
#
# COMPACT_ATOMS: atom_id res chain seq x y z
N MET A 1 17.83 -10.01 3.14
CA MET A 1 17.83 -8.58 3.47
C MET A 1 17.52 -8.44 4.94
N SER A 2 18.34 -7.70 5.68
CA SER A 2 18.03 -7.34 7.06
C SER A 2 16.94 -6.26 7.09
N CYS A 3 16.28 -6.07 8.23
CA CYS A 3 15.35 -4.96 8.36
C CYS A 3 16.03 -3.59 8.30
N ASP A 4 17.32 -3.50 8.64
CA ASP A 4 18.07 -2.25 8.56
C ASP A 4 18.28 -1.86 7.10
N GLU A 5 18.67 -2.80 6.24
CA GLU A 5 18.77 -2.57 4.78
C GLU A 5 17.43 -2.13 4.18
N ILE A 6 16.33 -2.79 4.57
CA ILE A 6 14.99 -2.44 4.08
C ILE A 6 14.60 -1.04 4.57
N ARG A 7 14.85 -0.69 5.83
CA ARG A 7 14.52 0.63 6.36
C ARG A 7 15.35 1.72 5.69
N ASP A 8 16.64 1.49 5.47
CA ASP A 8 17.51 2.41 4.76
C ASP A 8 17.07 2.62 3.32
N GLU A 9 16.64 1.57 2.62
CA GLU A 9 16.06 1.70 1.28
C GLU A 9 14.79 2.56 1.24
N PHE A 10 14.04 2.62 2.34
CA PHE A 10 12.81 3.41 2.46
C PHE A 10 13.04 4.78 3.10
N ASN A 11 14.22 5.02 3.65
CA ASN A 11 14.65 6.29 4.21
C ASN A 11 15.09 7.26 3.11
N ASN A 12 14.13 7.76 2.33
CA ASN A 12 14.40 8.65 1.20
C ASN A 12 14.50 10.14 1.59
N ASN A 13 14.66 10.47 2.89
CA ASN A 13 14.67 11.86 3.40
C ASN A 13 13.55 12.73 2.84
N PHE A 14 12.35 12.18 2.69
CA PHE A 14 11.22 12.93 2.14
C PHE A 14 10.88 14.09 3.06
N TYR A 15 10.83 15.30 2.52
CA TYR A 15 10.13 16.38 3.20
C TYR A 15 8.65 16.02 3.28
N VAL A 16 8.11 15.96 4.49
CA VAL A 16 6.70 15.71 4.75
C VAL A 16 6.10 16.97 5.36
N SER A 17 5.30 17.67 4.58
CA SER A 17 4.61 18.87 5.03
C SER A 17 3.57 18.54 6.10
N GLN A 18 3.22 19.53 6.94
CA GLN A 18 2.19 19.33 7.97
C GLN A 18 0.84 18.90 7.38
N VAL A 19 0.48 19.45 6.21
CA VAL A 19 -0.76 19.08 5.51
C VAL A 19 -0.77 17.60 5.09
N GLU A 20 0.39 17.04 4.70
CA GLU A 20 0.49 15.61 4.40
C GLU A 20 0.41 14.74 5.65
N LYS A 21 0.88 15.23 6.81
CA LYS A 21 0.76 14.50 8.10
C LYS A 21 -0.68 14.45 8.59
N ASP A 22 -1.43 15.54 8.41
CA ASP A 22 -2.82 15.67 8.87
C ASP A 22 -3.84 15.03 7.92
N PHE A 23 -3.38 14.56 6.76
CA PHE A 23 -4.19 13.91 5.72
C PHE A 23 -3.58 12.56 5.29
N PRO A 24 -3.55 11.56 6.20
CA PRO A 24 -3.02 10.23 5.86
C PRO A 24 -3.90 9.52 4.83
N ILE A 25 -3.25 8.80 3.92
CA ILE A 25 -3.88 8.03 2.83
C ILE A 25 -3.60 6.54 3.05
N ALA A 26 -4.58 5.70 2.76
CA ALA A 26 -4.40 4.26 2.67
C ALA A 26 -4.20 3.82 1.21
N TYR A 27 -3.35 2.83 1.00
CA TYR A 27 -3.12 2.20 -0.29
C TYR A 27 -3.35 0.70 -0.20
N ILE A 28 -4.00 0.15 -1.21
CA ILE A 28 -4.24 -1.28 -1.36
C ILE A 28 -3.47 -1.77 -2.58
N PHE A 29 -2.63 -2.77 -2.40
CA PHE A 29 -1.84 -3.40 -3.46
C PHE A 29 -2.35 -4.82 -3.71
N VAL A 30 -3.11 -5.04 -4.77
CA VAL A 30 -3.47 -6.40 -5.22
C VAL A 30 -2.44 -6.88 -6.23
N VAL A 31 -1.48 -7.70 -5.79
CA VAL A 31 -0.27 -8.01 -6.56
C VAL A 31 -0.16 -9.50 -6.87
N TYR A 32 0.24 -9.82 -8.09
CA TYR A 32 0.31 -11.21 -8.56
C TYR A 32 1.61 -11.55 -9.31
N THR A 33 2.49 -10.60 -9.59
CA THR A 33 3.81 -10.86 -10.21
C THR A 33 4.77 -9.71 -9.96
N ASN A 34 6.04 -9.89 -10.36
CA ASN A 34 7.11 -8.89 -10.35
C ASN A 34 7.24 -8.12 -9.02
N ALA A 35 7.65 -8.81 -7.97
CA ALA A 35 7.79 -8.23 -6.64
C ALA A 35 8.75 -7.02 -6.58
N GLY A 36 9.78 -7.00 -7.44
CA GLY A 36 10.70 -5.88 -7.54
C GLY A 36 10.05 -4.60 -8.08
N GLN A 37 9.15 -4.72 -9.06
CA GLN A 37 8.37 -3.56 -9.54
C GLN A 37 7.43 -3.04 -8.46
N VAL A 38 6.73 -3.93 -7.75
CA VAL A 38 5.87 -3.55 -6.63
C VAL A 38 6.68 -2.83 -5.55
N LEU A 39 7.87 -3.32 -5.20
CA LEU A 39 8.73 -2.68 -4.22
C LEU A 39 9.16 -1.28 -4.66
N ARG A 40 9.51 -1.10 -5.94
CA ARG A 40 9.85 0.22 -6.50
C ARG A 40 8.67 1.19 -6.44
N LEU A 41 7.47 0.72 -6.80
CA LEU A 41 6.25 1.52 -6.69
C LEU A 41 6.00 1.91 -5.23
N LEU A 42 6.03 0.94 -4.31
CA LEU A 42 5.85 1.18 -2.89
C LEU A 42 6.85 2.22 -2.37
N LYS A 43 8.14 2.08 -2.68
CA LYS A 43 9.19 3.03 -2.31
C LYS A 43 8.91 4.45 -2.84
N SER A 44 8.42 4.57 -4.07
CA SER A 44 8.13 5.88 -4.68
C SER A 44 6.98 6.63 -4.01
N ILE A 45 5.98 5.91 -3.49
CA ILE A 45 4.80 6.51 -2.83
C ILE A 45 4.85 6.46 -1.29
N TYR A 46 5.89 5.82 -0.72
CA TYR A 46 5.97 5.57 0.71
C TYR A 46 6.04 6.86 1.52
N ARG A 47 5.20 6.98 2.54
CA ARG A 47 5.21 8.03 3.55
C ARG A 47 4.87 7.43 4.92
N PRO A 48 5.56 7.83 6.00
CA PRO A 48 5.40 7.19 7.31
C PRO A 48 4.00 7.35 7.91
N GLN A 49 3.26 8.41 7.56
CA GLN A 49 1.89 8.63 8.04
C GLN A 49 0.81 7.88 7.25
N ASN A 50 1.14 7.39 6.05
CA ASN A 50 0.20 6.64 5.21
C ASN A 50 0.16 5.17 5.62
N LEU A 51 -0.84 4.42 5.17
CA LEU A 51 -0.96 2.98 5.42
C LEU A 51 -0.97 2.19 4.12
N TYR A 52 -0.33 1.02 4.13
CA TYR A 52 -0.14 0.20 2.93
C TYR A 52 -0.53 -1.24 3.20
N CYS A 53 -1.64 -1.69 2.62
CA CYS A 53 -2.03 -3.10 2.63
C CYS A 53 -1.56 -3.78 1.35
N ILE A 54 -0.80 -4.87 1.49
CA ILE A 54 -0.34 -5.71 0.39
C ILE A 54 -1.14 -7.01 0.38
N HIS A 55 -1.88 -7.24 -0.70
CA HIS A 55 -2.57 -8.48 -1.00
C HIS A 55 -1.81 -9.23 -2.09
N PRO A 56 -0.92 -10.18 -1.74
CA PRO A 56 -0.35 -11.09 -2.72
C PRO A 56 -1.39 -12.14 -3.11
N ASP A 57 -1.59 -12.35 -4.42
CA ASP A 57 -2.50 -13.37 -4.95
C ASP A 57 -2.19 -14.73 -4.32
N ALA A 58 -3.20 -15.36 -3.72
CA ALA A 58 -3.06 -16.63 -3.01
C ALA A 58 -2.54 -17.77 -3.91
N ARG A 59 -2.67 -17.64 -5.24
CA ARG A 59 -2.13 -18.58 -6.22
C ARG A 59 -0.61 -18.52 -6.35
N GLN A 60 0.03 -17.45 -5.91
CA GLN A 60 1.48 -17.29 -6.05
C GLN A 60 2.27 -18.24 -5.14
N GLY A 61 3.50 -18.54 -5.54
CA GLY A 61 4.40 -19.39 -4.79
C GLY A 61 4.82 -18.80 -3.44
N LYS A 62 5.33 -19.67 -2.55
CA LYS A 62 5.76 -19.31 -1.20
C LYS A 62 6.76 -18.14 -1.20
N ARG A 63 7.77 -18.21 -2.06
CA ARG A 63 8.83 -17.19 -2.20
C ARG A 63 8.28 -15.78 -2.48
N PHE A 64 7.24 -15.67 -3.30
CA PHE A 64 6.61 -14.38 -3.63
C PHE A 64 5.90 -13.78 -2.40
N LYS A 65 5.16 -14.60 -1.64
CA LYS A 65 4.47 -14.17 -0.42
C LYS A 65 5.45 -13.85 0.71
N GLU A 66 6.50 -14.65 0.87
CA GLU A 66 7.56 -14.46 1.86
C GLU A 66 8.33 -13.15 1.63
N PHE A 67 8.55 -12.76 0.37
CA PHE A 67 9.15 -11.48 0.05
C PHE A 67 8.37 -10.30 0.65
N PHE A 68 7.07 -10.20 0.37
CA PHE A 68 6.25 -9.11 0.91
C PHE A 68 6.08 -9.20 2.43
N THR A 69 6.01 -10.41 2.97
CA THR A 69 5.97 -10.61 4.43
C THR A 69 7.25 -10.09 5.09
N THR A 70 8.41 -10.29 4.46
CA THR A 70 9.70 -9.80 4.97
C THR A 70 9.76 -8.28 4.91
N VAL A 71 9.36 -7.67 3.79
CA VAL A 71 9.31 -6.20 3.64
C VAL A 71 8.35 -5.58 4.67
N ALA A 72 7.14 -6.11 4.78
CA ALA A 72 6.11 -5.60 5.69
C ALA A 72 6.54 -5.68 7.16
N LYS A 73 7.24 -6.73 7.57
CA LYS A 73 7.74 -6.88 8.96
C LYS A 73 8.72 -5.77 9.38
N CYS A 74 9.37 -5.12 8.43
CA CYS A 74 10.39 -4.11 8.72
C CYS A 74 9.85 -2.68 8.72
N LEU A 75 8.61 -2.47 8.26
CA LEU A 75 7.98 -1.15 8.08
C LEU A 75 6.68 -1.08 8.89
N ASP A 76 6.60 -0.15 9.83
CA ASP A 76 5.53 -0.08 10.83
C ASP A 76 4.14 0.28 10.28
N ASN A 77 4.04 0.66 9.01
CA ASN A 77 2.80 1.10 8.36
C ASN A 77 2.50 0.32 7.07
N VAL A 78 3.23 -0.79 6.85
CA VAL A 78 3.03 -1.72 5.74
C VAL A 78 2.68 -3.09 6.30
N PHE A 79 1.62 -3.71 5.80
CA PHE A 79 1.23 -5.04 6.23
C PHE A 79 0.74 -5.89 5.06
N VAL A 80 0.88 -7.21 5.22
CA VAL A 80 0.27 -8.18 4.30
C VAL A 80 -1.12 -8.53 4.83
N VAL A 81 -2.09 -8.60 3.93
CA VAL A 81 -3.49 -8.96 4.25
C VAL A 81 -3.56 -10.27 5.05
N SER A 82 -4.47 -10.31 6.02
CA SER A 82 -4.68 -11.45 6.92
C SER A 82 -5.23 -12.68 6.20
N LYS A 83 -6.08 -12.47 5.18
CA LYS A 83 -6.74 -13.52 4.39
C LYS A 83 -6.53 -13.31 2.88
N PRO A 84 -5.43 -13.83 2.31
CA PRO A 84 -5.20 -13.77 0.88
C PRO A 84 -6.27 -14.52 0.08
N VAL A 85 -6.64 -13.97 -1.07
CA VAL A 85 -7.67 -14.51 -1.99
C VAL A 85 -7.01 -14.92 -3.30
N LYS A 86 -7.54 -15.95 -3.98
CA LYS A 86 -7.11 -16.31 -5.34
C LYS A 86 -7.71 -15.31 -6.32
N VAL A 87 -6.87 -14.55 -7.01
CA VAL A 87 -7.32 -13.46 -7.89
C VAL A 87 -7.34 -13.91 -9.34
N TYR A 88 -8.46 -13.77 -10.04
CA TYR A 88 -8.57 -14.06 -11.47
C TYR A 88 -8.86 -12.78 -12.25
N TYR A 89 -8.30 -12.69 -13.46
CA TYR A 89 -8.52 -11.56 -14.34
C TYR A 89 -10.00 -11.45 -14.73
N GLY A 90 -10.55 -10.24 -14.71
CA GLY A 90 -11.95 -9.98 -15.07
C GLY A 90 -12.99 -10.59 -14.11
N HIS A 91 -12.60 -10.97 -12.89
CA HIS A 91 -13.46 -11.68 -11.95
C HIS A 91 -13.61 -10.94 -10.62
N ILE A 92 -14.74 -11.17 -9.93
CA ILE A 92 -15.09 -10.54 -8.63
C ILE A 92 -14.04 -10.76 -7.53
N SER A 93 -13.17 -11.76 -7.71
CA SER A 93 -12.02 -12.00 -6.83
C SER A 93 -11.10 -10.80 -6.64
N ILE A 94 -11.01 -9.89 -7.61
CA ILE A 94 -10.23 -8.65 -7.49
C ILE A 94 -10.84 -7.76 -6.40
N THR A 95 -12.16 -7.53 -6.47
CA THR A 95 -12.90 -6.78 -5.46
C THR A 95 -12.85 -7.45 -4.10
N ASN A 96 -12.95 -8.78 -4.05
CA ASN A 96 -12.84 -9.52 -2.79
C ASN A 96 -11.44 -9.35 -2.15
N ALA A 97 -10.38 -9.32 -2.95
CA ALA A 97 -9.03 -9.04 -2.48
C ALA A 97 -8.89 -7.62 -1.91
N GLN A 98 -9.45 -6.62 -2.60
CA GLN A 98 -9.49 -5.24 -2.11
C GLN A 98 -10.28 -5.13 -0.80
N LEU A 99 -11.45 -5.77 -0.71
CA LEU A 99 -12.29 -5.77 0.48
C LEU A 99 -11.57 -6.38 1.70
N GLN A 100 -10.81 -7.46 1.52
CA GLN A 100 -10.00 -8.03 2.61
C GLN A 100 -8.96 -7.02 3.11
N CYS A 101 -8.29 -6.30 2.21
CA CYS A 101 -7.39 -5.23 2.61
C CYS A 101 -8.10 -4.07 3.31
N MET A 102 -9.29 -3.66 2.85
CA MET A 102 -10.07 -2.60 3.52
C MET A 102 -10.46 -3.00 4.95
N GLN A 103 -10.88 -4.25 5.16
CA GLN A 103 -11.21 -4.77 6.49
C GLN A 103 -10.01 -4.74 7.44
N ASP A 104 -8.81 -5.06 6.94
CA ASP A 104 -7.60 -5.02 7.76
C ASP A 104 -7.09 -3.58 7.97
N LEU A 105 -7.25 -2.69 6.98
CA LEU A 105 -6.95 -1.26 7.10
C LEU A 105 -7.84 -0.56 8.14
N GLU A 106 -9.10 -0.96 8.25
CA GLU A 106 -10.02 -0.44 9.26
C GLU A 106 -9.60 -0.88 10.69
N LYS A 107 -9.17 -2.13 10.82
CA LYS A 107 -8.72 -2.71 12.11
C LYS A 107 -7.29 -2.32 12.49
N TYR A 108 -6.55 -1.69 11.58
CA TYR A 108 -5.16 -1.36 11.80
C TYR A 108 -4.99 -0.40 12.98
N PRO A 109 -4.07 -0.66 13.94
CA PRO A 109 -3.83 0.27 15.04
C PRO A 109 -3.49 1.67 14.53
N GLN A 110 -4.06 2.72 15.14
CA GLN A 110 -3.88 4.11 14.70
C GLN A 110 -4.41 4.43 13.29
N SER A 111 -5.34 3.63 12.77
CA SER A 111 -6.04 3.94 11.52
C SER A 111 -6.75 5.28 11.60
N ARG A 112 -6.26 6.25 10.82
CA ARG A 112 -6.81 7.61 10.68
C ARG A 112 -6.87 8.06 9.22
N TRP A 113 -6.67 7.13 8.29
CA TRP A 113 -6.64 7.42 6.86
C TRP A 113 -7.99 8.01 6.41
N ARG A 114 -7.94 8.95 5.47
CA ARG A 114 -9.13 9.67 5.00
C ARG A 114 -9.66 9.14 3.68
N TYR A 115 -8.77 8.60 2.85
CA TYR A 115 -9.05 8.06 1.53
C TYR A 115 -8.24 6.79 1.31
N VAL A 116 -8.76 5.90 0.47
CA VAL A 116 -8.09 4.67 0.05
C VAL A 116 -7.90 4.66 -1.46
N ILE A 117 -6.72 4.26 -1.92
CA ILE A 117 -6.38 4.14 -3.35
C ILE A 117 -5.99 2.70 -3.66
N ASN A 118 -6.67 2.09 -4.62
CA ASN A 118 -6.39 0.74 -5.09
C ASN A 118 -5.34 0.75 -6.21
N LEU A 119 -4.35 -0.15 -6.11
CA LEU A 119 -3.25 -0.34 -7.05
C LEU A 119 -3.06 -1.85 -7.35
N CYS A 120 -2.60 -2.19 -8.56
CA CYS A 120 -2.31 -3.57 -8.97
C CYS A 120 -0.80 -3.91 -9.02
N GLY A 121 0.07 -2.94 -8.76
CA GLY A 121 1.52 -3.13 -8.65
C GLY A 121 2.31 -2.89 -9.94
N ARG A 122 1.67 -2.38 -10.99
CA ARG A 122 2.30 -2.04 -12.27
C ARG A 122 2.26 -0.55 -12.59
N GLU A 123 1.53 0.21 -11.80
CA GLU A 123 1.39 1.65 -11.90
C GLU A 123 2.70 2.37 -11.54
N VAL A 124 2.79 3.64 -11.93
CA VAL A 124 3.87 4.55 -11.55
C VAL A 124 3.22 5.88 -11.14
N PRO A 125 3.59 6.46 -10.00
CA PRO A 125 3.03 7.75 -9.61
C PRO A 125 3.52 8.85 -10.54
N VAL A 126 2.57 9.63 -11.06
CA VAL A 126 2.84 10.85 -11.86
C VAL A 126 2.67 12.13 -11.04
N LYS A 127 2.32 11.98 -9.76
CA LYS A 127 2.09 13.05 -8.79
C LYS A 127 2.83 12.77 -7.51
N THR A 128 3.33 13.82 -6.88
CA THR A 128 3.90 13.76 -5.53
C THR A 128 2.81 13.46 -4.50
N ASN A 129 3.19 12.95 -3.33
CA ASN A 129 2.25 12.72 -2.23
C ASN A 129 1.49 14.02 -1.86
N ARG A 130 2.18 15.18 -1.87
CA ARG A 130 1.57 16.49 -1.65
C ARG A 130 0.46 16.81 -2.65
N GLU A 131 0.72 16.66 -3.94
CA GLU A 131 -0.29 16.91 -5.00
C GLU A 131 -1.48 15.95 -4.89
N ILE A 132 -1.24 14.69 -4.52
CA ILE A 132 -2.30 13.70 -4.27
C ILE A 132 -3.17 14.17 -3.10
N VAL A 133 -2.56 14.53 -1.97
CA VAL A 133 -3.26 15.05 -0.78
C VAL A 133 -4.10 16.28 -1.14
N GLU A 134 -3.52 17.27 -1.83
CA GLU A 134 -4.25 18.47 -2.24
C GLU A 134 -5.44 18.16 -3.15
N SER A 135 -5.29 17.19 -4.06
CA SER A 135 -6.38 16.77 -4.94
C SER A 135 -7.50 16.08 -4.16
N LEU A 136 -7.16 15.19 -3.24
CA LEU A 136 -8.14 14.49 -2.40
C LEU A 136 -8.86 15.44 -1.43
N MET A 137 -8.16 16.43 -0.87
CA MET A 137 -8.77 17.45 -0.01
C MET A 137 -9.89 18.22 -0.72
N LYS A 138 -9.74 18.48 -2.03
CA LYS A 138 -10.76 19.17 -2.84
C LYS A 138 -12.04 18.35 -2.99
N LEU A 139 -11.98 17.02 -2.81
CA LEU A 139 -13.15 16.13 -2.89
C LEU A 139 -14.07 16.23 -1.66
N ARG A 140 -13.59 16.77 -0.53
CA ARG A 140 -14.41 17.01 0.69
C ARG A 140 -15.22 15.79 1.17
N GLY A 141 -14.64 14.59 1.11
CA GLY A 141 -15.29 13.34 1.51
C GLY A 141 -16.06 12.63 0.40
N TYR A 142 -16.16 13.23 -0.79
CA TYR A 142 -16.73 12.56 -1.95
C TYR A 142 -15.79 11.49 -2.52
N SER A 143 -16.37 10.40 -3.01
CA SER A 143 -15.70 9.39 -3.84
C SER A 143 -16.12 9.60 -5.29
N PRO A 144 -15.22 10.10 -6.16
CA PRO A 144 -15.47 10.25 -7.59
C PRO A 144 -15.51 8.91 -8.34
#